data_AF-A0A521WKU1-F1
#
_entry.id   AF-A0A521WKU1-F1
#
_cell.length_a   1.000
_cell.length_b   1.000
_cell.length_c   1.000
_cell.angle_alpha   90.00
_cell.angle_beta   90.00
_cell.angle_gamma   90.00
#
_symmetry.space_group_name_H-M   'P 1'
#
loop_
_entity.id
_entity.type
_entity.pdbx_description
1 polymer ?
#
loop_
_entity_poly.entity_id
_entity_poly.type
_entity_poly.pdbx_seq_one_letter_code
_entity_poly.pdbx_strand_id
1 'polypeptide(L)'
;MLTSAVTKVILTGMDDFIIHGCEQVLRFTRVERWDDLSEALKVQLGFNMGVIALGLKLSKAEGFQALADVREGKISMQAFRNHVQSLVTSHQVRL
;
A
#
# COMPACT_ATOMS: atom_id res chain seq x y z
N MET A 1 4.80 -31.46 -2.86
CA MET A 1 3.97 -31.03 -1.72
C MET A 1 4.88 -30.37 -0.70
N LEU A 2 4.67 -29.08 -0.39
CA LEU A 2 5.41 -28.42 0.69
C LEU A 2 4.83 -28.84 2.04
N THR A 3 5.68 -28.97 3.06
CA THR A 3 5.25 -29.35 4.41
C THR A 3 4.53 -28.17 5.09
N SER A 4 3.66 -28.47 6.06
CA SER A 4 2.87 -27.46 6.81
C SER A 4 3.75 -26.35 7.43
N ALA A 5 4.95 -26.69 7.89
CA ALA A 5 5.91 -25.72 8.43
C ALA A 5 6.44 -24.76 7.37
N VAL A 6 6.75 -25.25 6.16
CA VAL A 6 7.23 -24.42 5.06
C VAL A 6 6.13 -23.48 4.55
N THR A 7 4.89 -23.96 4.46
CA THR A 7 3.73 -23.11 4.14
C THR A 7 3.54 -22.00 5.18
N LYS A 8 3.66 -22.31 6.48
CA LYS A 8 3.52 -21.30 7.54
C LYS A 8 4.60 -20.23 7.48
N VAL A 9 5.86 -20.60 7.28
CA VAL A 9 6.98 -19.65 7.14
C VAL A 9 6.80 -18.74 5.92
N ILE A 10 6.36 -19.29 4.78
CA ILE A 10 6.09 -18.51 3.56
C ILE A 10 4.95 -17.52 3.81
N LEU A 11 3.89 -17.92 4.51
CA LEU A 11 2.77 -17.03 4.83
C LEU A 11 3.21 -15.90 5.78
N THR A 12 3.99 -16.19 6.83
CA THR A 12 4.50 -15.16 7.74
C THR A 12 5.38 -14.13 7.02
N GLY A 13 6.27 -14.57 6.13
CA GLY A 13 7.11 -13.64 5.36
C GLY A 13 6.32 -12.78 4.36
N MET A 14 5.22 -13.30 3.81
CA MET A 14 4.33 -12.52 2.94
C MET A 14 3.54 -11.49 3.74
N ASP A 15 3.04 -11.86 4.91
CA ASP A 15 2.30 -10.96 5.81
C ASP A 15 3.19 -9.79 6.25
N ASP A 16 4.44 -10.06 6.63
CA ASP A 16 5.42 -9.02 7.01
C ASP A 16 5.69 -8.05 5.84
N PHE A 17 5.77 -8.57 4.61
CA PHE A 17 6.00 -7.74 3.42
C PHE A 17 4.80 -6.86 3.09
N ILE A 18 3.58 -7.37 3.27
CA ILE A 18 2.34 -6.60 3.11
C ILE A 18 2.24 -5.50 4.19
N ILE A 19 2.54 -5.84 5.46
CA ILE A 19 2.60 -4.89 6.57
C ILE A 19 3.58 -3.77 6.23
N HIS A 20 4.78 -4.11 5.79
CA HIS A 20 5.78 -3.10 5.43
C HIS A 20 5.35 -2.23 4.26
N GLY A 21 4.69 -2.80 3.25
CA GLY A 21 4.07 -2.05 2.16
C GLY A 21 3.09 -1.00 2.71
N CYS A 22 2.17 -1.42 3.59
CA CYS A 22 1.20 -0.53 4.24
C CYS A 22 1.88 0.61 5.03
N GLU A 23 2.89 0.30 5.83
CA GLU A 23 3.65 1.29 6.59
C GLU A 23 4.29 2.35 5.67
N GLN A 24 4.96 1.92 4.59
CA GLN A 24 5.64 2.83 3.70
C GLN A 24 4.67 3.72 2.93
N VAL A 25 3.54 3.18 2.43
CA VAL A 25 2.51 4.00 1.78
C VAL A 25 1.96 5.05 2.76
N LEU A 26 1.62 4.66 3.99
CA LEU A 26 1.12 5.61 5.00
C LEU A 26 2.16 6.64 5.46
N ARG A 27 3.45 6.31 5.35
CA ARG A 27 4.58 7.22 5.64
C ARG A 27 4.78 8.23 4.52
N PHE A 28 4.85 7.78 3.27
CA PHE A 28 5.10 8.66 2.12
C PHE A 28 3.92 9.60 1.86
N THR A 29 2.71 9.18 2.22
CA THR A 29 1.51 9.99 2.04
C THR A 29 1.28 11.05 3.12
N ARG A 30 2.27 11.32 3.99
CA ARG A 30 2.24 12.43 4.95
C ARG A 30 2.59 13.79 4.36
N VAL A 31 3.09 13.83 3.12
CA VAL A 31 3.37 15.10 2.43
C VAL A 31 2.07 15.77 1.97
N GLU A 32 2.12 17.07 1.72
CA GLU A 32 0.93 17.84 1.34
C GLU A 32 0.54 17.57 -0.12
N ARG A 33 1.52 17.52 -1.02
CA ARG A 33 1.30 17.38 -2.46
C ARG A 33 2.13 16.24 -3.05
N TRP A 34 1.65 15.69 -4.16
CA TRP A 34 2.36 14.63 -4.90
C TRP A 34 3.79 15.03 -5.28
N ASP A 35 4.00 16.29 -5.68
CA ASP A 35 5.30 16.79 -6.12
C ASP A 35 6.29 17.09 -4.98
N ASP A 36 5.84 16.99 -3.72
CA ASP A 36 6.74 17.06 -2.57
C ASP A 36 7.51 15.74 -2.37
N LEU A 37 7.08 14.65 -3.04
CA LEU A 37 7.83 13.40 -3.11
C LEU A 37 8.96 13.51 -4.14
N SER A 38 10.15 13.01 -3.79
CA SER A 38 11.19 12.75 -4.79
C SER A 38 10.74 11.67 -5.78
N GLU A 39 11.30 11.68 -7.00
CA GLU A 39 11.01 10.64 -8.00
C GLU A 39 11.28 9.22 -7.48
N ALA A 40 12.32 9.03 -6.67
CA ALA A 40 12.60 7.75 -6.02
C ALA A 40 11.47 7.32 -5.08
N LEU A 41 10.89 8.25 -4.32
CA LEU A 41 9.75 7.95 -3.45
C LEU A 41 8.46 7.72 -4.23
N LYS A 42 8.25 8.39 -5.37
CA LYS A 42 7.11 8.12 -6.26
C LYS A 42 7.15 6.69 -6.80
N VAL A 43 8.33 6.20 -7.20
CA VAL A 43 8.53 4.81 -7.64
C VAL A 43 8.28 3.82 -6.50
N GLN A 44 8.85 4.07 -5.32
CA GLN A 44 8.64 3.20 -4.15
C GLN A 44 7.16 3.18 -3.71
N LEU A 45 6.48 4.32 -3.75
CA LEU A 45 5.05 4.42 -3.46
C LEU A 45 4.23 3.55 -4.43
N GLY A 46 4.51 3.63 -5.74
CA GLY A 46 3.86 2.78 -6.74
C GLY A 46 4.12 1.29 -6.53
N PHE A 47 5.37 0.92 -6.22
CA PHE A 47 5.72 -0.47 -5.90
C PHE A 47 4.97 -0.98 -4.67
N ASN A 48 5.02 -0.24 -3.56
CA ASN A 48 4.34 -0.63 -2.32
C ASN A 48 2.83 -0.68 -2.48
N MET A 49 2.24 0.21 -3.29
CA MET A 49 0.81 0.14 -3.61
C MET A 49 0.46 -1.14 -4.38
N GLY A 50 1.35 -1.62 -5.25
CA GLY A 50 1.21 -2.92 -5.91
C GLY A 50 1.27 -4.10 -4.93
N VAL A 51 2.18 -4.07 -3.96
CA VAL A 51 2.29 -5.07 -2.89
C VAL A 51 0.99 -5.14 -2.08
N ILE A 52 0.50 -3.99 -1.62
CA ILE A 52 -0.74 -3.91 -0.84
C ILE A 52 -1.93 -4.37 -1.69
N ALA A 53 -2.03 -3.92 -2.95
CA ALA A 53 -3.13 -4.30 -3.83
C ALA A 53 -3.22 -5.81 -4.04
N LEU A 54 -2.07 -6.47 -4.24
CA LEU A 54 -2.02 -7.92 -4.37
C LEU A 54 -2.32 -8.62 -3.03
N GLY A 55 -1.67 -8.18 -1.95
CA GLY A 55 -1.78 -8.80 -0.62
C GLY A 55 -3.17 -8.70 -0.02
N LEU A 56 -3.82 -7.55 -0.15
CA LEU A 56 -5.17 -7.30 0.34
C LEU A 56 -6.26 -7.62 -0.70
N LYS A 57 -5.87 -8.12 -1.89
CA LYS A 57 -6.79 -8.45 -2.99
C LYS A 57 -7.70 -7.28 -3.38
N LEU A 58 -7.12 -6.09 -3.46
CA LEU A 58 -7.84 -4.86 -3.80
C LEU A 58 -8.29 -4.89 -5.26
N SER A 59 -9.45 -4.28 -5.52
CA SER A 59 -9.84 -3.94 -6.89
C SER A 59 -8.91 -2.86 -7.47
N LYS A 60 -8.94 -2.71 -8.80
CA LYS A 60 -8.22 -1.63 -9.49
C LYS A 60 -8.60 -0.25 -8.95
N ALA A 61 -9.88 -0.06 -8.59
CA ALA A 61 -10.40 1.20 -8.06
C ALA A 61 -9.81 1.53 -6.69
N GLU A 62 -9.76 0.54 -5.80
CA GLU A 62 -9.23 0.70 -4.44
C GLU A 62 -7.70 0.87 -4.42
N GLY A 63 -6.97 0.24 -5.34
CA GLY A 63 -5.52 0.37 -5.43
C GLY A 63 -5.06 1.46 -6.40
N PHE A 64 -4.87 1.06 -7.66
CA PHE A 64 -4.16 1.88 -8.66
C PHE A 64 -4.93 3.13 -9.11
N GLN A 65 -6.26 3.10 -9.13
CA GLN A 65 -7.04 4.28 -9.52
C GLN A 65 -6.86 5.41 -8.50
N ALA A 66 -6.95 5.10 -7.20
CA ALA A 66 -6.71 6.09 -6.15
C ALA A 66 -5.29 6.69 -6.21
N LEU A 67 -4.27 5.87 -6.55
CA LEU A 67 -2.90 6.36 -6.77
C LEU A 67 -2.78 7.24 -8.03
N ALA A 68 -3.48 6.88 -9.11
CA ALA A 68 -3.52 7.70 -10.32
C ALA A 68 -4.22 9.05 -10.05
N ASP A 69 -5.33 9.02 -9.31
CA ASP A 69 -6.11 10.21 -8.98
C ASP A 69 -5.33 11.20 -8.13
N VAL A 70 -4.49 10.73 -7.18
CA VAL A 70 -3.62 11.63 -6.41
C VAL A 70 -2.49 12.23 -7.26
N ARG A 71 -1.89 11.43 -8.16
CA ARG A 71 -0.89 11.92 -9.12
C ARG A 71 -1.47 12.98 -10.06
N GLU A 72 -2.72 12.79 -10.50
CA GLU A 72 -3.43 13.70 -11.39
C GLU A 72 -4.04 14.91 -10.66
N GLY A 73 -3.90 14.98 -9.33
CA GLY A 73 -4.43 16.08 -8.52
C GLY A 73 -5.96 16.06 -8.35
N LYS A 74 -6.63 14.95 -8.68
CA LYS A 74 -8.08 14.76 -8.49
C LYS A 74 -8.47 14.58 -7.02
N ILE A 75 -7.57 13.99 -6.24
CA ILE A 75 -7.69 13.88 -4.78
C ILE A 75 -6.39 14.36 -4.12
N SER A 76 -6.49 14.83 -2.87
CA SER A 76 -5.30 15.25 -2.10
C SER A 76 -4.50 14.06 -1.58
N MET A 77 -3.21 14.27 -1.25
CA MET A 77 -2.39 13.27 -0.57
C MET A 77 -3.02 12.79 0.74
N GLN A 78 -3.64 13.71 1.50
CA GLN A 78 -4.35 13.37 2.73
C GLN A 78 -5.58 12.49 2.48
N ALA A 79 -6.36 12.76 1.43
CA ALA A 79 -7.52 11.94 1.06
C ALA A 79 -7.06 10.53 0.65
N PHE A 80 -5.99 10.44 -0.16
CA PHE A 80 -5.38 9.17 -0.53
C PHE A 80 -4.84 8.41 0.69
N ARG A 81 -4.17 9.10 1.63
CA ARG A 81 -3.70 8.51 2.88
C ARG A 81 -4.85 7.92 3.70
N ASN A 82 -5.94 8.67 3.86
CA ASN A 82 -7.11 8.23 4.62
C ASN A 82 -7.77 7.00 3.96
N HIS A 83 -7.83 6.98 2.63
CA HIS A 83 -8.28 5.83 1.86
C HIS A 83 -7.40 4.60 2.11
N VAL A 84 -6.07 4.72 2.05
CA VAL A 84 -5.17 3.60 2.38
C VAL A 84 -5.33 3.16 3.83
N GLN A 85 -5.46 4.11 4.77
CA GLN A 85 -5.67 3.79 6.19
C GLN A 85 -6.96 2.99 6.41
N SER A 86 -8.04 3.30 5.69
CA SER A 86 -9.30 2.56 5.81
C SER A 86 -9.17 1.14 5.26
N LEU A 87 -8.42 0.95 4.16
CA LEU A 87 -8.11 -0.37 3.60
C LEU A 87 -7.29 -1.24 4.57
N VAL A 88 -6.25 -0.68 5.19
CA VAL A 88 -5.44 -1.36 6.21
C VAL A 88 -6.32 -1.82 7.37
N THR A 89 -7.18 -0.93 7.88
CA THR A 89 -8.07 -1.24 9.01
C THR A 89 -9.12 -2.28 8.64
N SER A 90 -9.74 -2.18 7.47
CA SER A 90 -10.79 -3.12 7.04
C SER A 90 -10.26 -4.54 6.82
N HIS A 91 -9.00 -4.66 6.42
CA HIS A 91 -8.31 -5.94 6.26
C HIS A 91 -7.61 -6.43 7.54
N GLN A 92 -7.77 -5.71 8.66
CA GLN A 92 -7.20 -6.07 9.97
C GLN A 92 -5.67 -6.23 9.95
N VAL A 93 -4.99 -5.48 9.08
CA VAL A 93 -3.52 -5.44 9.04
C VAL A 93 -3.03 -4.79 10.33
N ARG A 94 -2.21 -5.51 11.09
CA ARG A 94 -1.59 -5.00 12.32
C ARG A 94 -0.30 -4.30 11.95
N LEU A 95 -0.38 -2.97 11.89
CA LEU A 95 0.77 -2.08 11.77
C LEU A 95 1.44 -1.85 13.12
#